data_AF-A7VV44-F1
#
_entry.id   AF-A7VV44-F1
#
_cell.length_a   1.000
_cell.length_b   1.000
_cell.length_c   1.000
_cell.angle_alpha   90.00
_cell.angle_beta   90.00
_cell.angle_gamma   90.00
#
_symmetry.space_group_name_H-M   'P 1'
#
loop_
_entity.id
_entity.type
_entity.pdbx_description
1 polymer ?
#
loop_
_entity_poly.entity_id
_entity_poly.type
_entity_poly.pdbx_seq_one_letter_code
_entity_poly.pdbx_strand_id
1 'polypeptide(L)'
;MEKMKTSKSVFYLTAGYLWLAILWTFYRLWGQSLLYGALPELPAALAEGGIKLLIYGLPVLLLVKGRKSELVSPPEKWLQMNRETIFVGLGGGAFFLLFFLLTNFLKNPAQGVALQSPSVGEILSTVVFAGVTEELFFRGLLLNSLLSKLSFGKADVISAAAFLLIHFPSWLSAGAASPAQLLSNAASVFLVGLLLGGVFEKTRNLWGPIFFHSLYNLGVIFLVI
;
A
#
# COMPACT_ATOMS: atom_id res chain seq x y z
N MET A 1 25.59 -23.37 -7.89
CA MET A 1 24.15 -23.69 -7.75
C MET A 1 23.36 -22.56 -7.06
N GLU A 2 23.92 -21.95 -6.01
CA GLU A 2 23.30 -20.84 -5.25
C GLU A 2 23.08 -19.55 -6.05
N LYS A 3 24.09 -19.05 -6.78
CA LYS A 3 23.96 -17.89 -7.69
C LYS A 3 22.82 -18.04 -8.71
N MET A 4 22.59 -19.26 -9.20
CA MET A 4 21.54 -19.58 -10.18
C MET A 4 20.13 -19.53 -9.57
N LYS A 5 19.98 -19.93 -8.29
CA LYS A 5 18.73 -19.80 -7.53
C LYS A 5 18.41 -18.33 -7.23
N THR A 6 19.41 -17.55 -6.83
CA THR A 6 19.27 -16.10 -6.57
C THR A 6 18.84 -15.33 -7.82
N SER A 7 19.45 -15.63 -8.98
CA SER A 7 19.10 -15.02 -10.27
C SER A 7 17.63 -15.27 -10.67
N LYS A 8 17.15 -16.51 -10.52
CA LYS A 8 15.74 -16.84 -10.78
C LYS A 8 14.80 -16.10 -9.85
N SER A 9 15.10 -16.08 -8.55
CA SER A 9 14.26 -15.40 -7.55
C SER A 9 14.08 -13.90 -7.86
N VAL A 10 15.18 -13.21 -8.19
CA VAL A 10 15.14 -11.79 -8.60
C VAL A 10 14.30 -11.61 -9.87
N PHE A 11 14.51 -12.43 -10.90
CA PHE A 11 13.77 -12.34 -12.17
C PHE A 11 12.25 -12.34 -11.95
N TYR A 12 11.75 -13.23 -11.11
CA TYR A 12 10.32 -13.35 -10.89
C TYR A 12 9.73 -12.25 -10.00
N LEU A 13 10.49 -11.72 -9.03
CA LEU A 13 10.06 -10.54 -8.28
C LEU A 13 9.94 -9.34 -9.20
N THR A 14 10.93 -9.16 -10.10
CA THR A 14 10.89 -8.14 -11.14
C THR A 14 9.70 -8.35 -12.07
N ALA A 15 9.46 -9.58 -12.54
CA ALA A 15 8.31 -9.87 -13.40
C ALA A 15 6.96 -9.59 -12.70
N GLY A 16 6.83 -9.95 -11.41
CA GLY A 16 5.64 -9.63 -10.62
C GLY A 16 5.45 -8.14 -10.41
N TYR A 17 6.53 -7.38 -10.21
CA TYR A 17 6.47 -5.93 -10.11
C TYR A 17 6.13 -5.25 -11.44
N LEU A 18 6.68 -5.74 -12.56
CA LEU A 18 6.33 -5.24 -13.89
C LEU A 18 4.87 -5.52 -14.24
N TRP A 19 4.35 -6.70 -13.88
CA TRP A 19 2.92 -7.02 -13.99
C TRP A 19 2.07 -5.97 -13.26
N LEU A 20 2.39 -5.73 -11.98
CA LEU A 20 1.72 -4.72 -11.17
C LEU A 20 1.81 -3.34 -11.83
N ALA A 21 3.03 -2.87 -12.10
CA ALA A 21 3.28 -1.52 -12.59
C ALA A 21 2.58 -1.25 -13.93
N ILE A 22 2.66 -2.19 -14.88
CA ILE A 22 2.05 -2.02 -16.21
C ILE A 22 0.53 -2.01 -16.08
N LEU A 23 -0.08 -3.06 -15.51
CA LEU A 23 -1.53 -3.20 -15.48
C LEU A 23 -2.18 -2.14 -14.59
N TRP A 24 -1.55 -1.79 -13.47
CA TRP A 24 -2.03 -0.71 -12.61
C TRP A 24 -1.97 0.63 -13.30
N THR A 25 -0.87 0.94 -14.00
CA THR A 25 -0.77 2.18 -14.80
C THR A 25 -1.88 2.25 -15.84
N PHE A 26 -2.11 1.18 -16.60
CA PHE A 26 -3.20 1.14 -17.58
C PHE A 26 -4.58 1.33 -16.94
N TYR A 27 -4.83 0.68 -15.80
CA TYR A 27 -6.07 0.85 -15.08
C TYR A 27 -6.25 2.31 -14.59
N ARG A 28 -5.23 2.93 -14.00
CA ARG A 28 -5.34 4.29 -13.46
C ARG A 28 -5.48 5.38 -14.52
N LEU A 29 -4.82 5.21 -15.67
CA LEU A 29 -4.88 6.20 -16.75
C LEU A 29 -6.16 6.08 -17.61
N TRP A 30 -6.72 4.88 -17.76
CA TRP A 30 -7.89 4.65 -18.64
C TRP A 30 -8.99 3.79 -18.02
N GLY A 31 -8.64 2.68 -17.37
CA GLY A 31 -9.62 1.70 -16.88
C GLY A 31 -10.58 2.27 -15.82
N GLN A 32 -10.09 3.12 -14.91
CA GLN A 32 -10.89 3.66 -13.83
C GLN A 32 -12.00 4.59 -14.35
N SER A 33 -11.70 5.50 -15.28
CA SER A 33 -12.72 6.40 -15.82
C SER A 33 -13.80 5.66 -16.60
N LEU A 34 -13.42 4.60 -17.32
CA LEU A 34 -14.37 3.70 -17.99
C LEU A 34 -15.26 2.96 -16.98
N LEU A 35 -14.68 2.42 -15.90
CA LEU A 35 -15.42 1.68 -14.89
C LEU A 35 -16.45 2.55 -14.16
N TYR A 36 -16.02 3.72 -13.67
CA TYR A 36 -16.89 4.65 -12.94
C TYR A 36 -17.82 5.44 -13.86
N GLY A 37 -17.55 5.50 -15.16
CA GLY A 37 -18.50 6.00 -16.16
C GLY A 37 -19.59 4.99 -16.54
N ALA A 38 -19.32 3.68 -16.38
CA ALA A 38 -20.23 2.61 -16.77
C ALA A 38 -21.12 2.11 -15.63
N LEU A 39 -20.70 2.25 -14.38
CA LEU A 39 -21.37 1.69 -13.21
C LEU A 39 -21.67 2.77 -12.16
N PRO A 40 -22.74 2.62 -11.36
CA PRO A 40 -22.91 3.40 -10.15
C PRO A 40 -21.73 3.20 -9.18
N GLU A 41 -21.53 4.19 -8.30
CA GLU A 41 -20.35 4.30 -7.45
C GLU A 41 -20.02 3.04 -6.64
N LEU A 42 -20.99 2.46 -5.93
CA LEU A 42 -20.74 1.29 -5.08
C LEU A 42 -20.36 0.03 -5.89
N PRO A 43 -21.12 -0.39 -6.93
CA PRO A 43 -20.69 -1.45 -7.84
C PRO A 43 -19.32 -1.19 -8.49
N ALA A 44 -19.02 0.05 -8.88
CA ALA A 44 -17.72 0.42 -9.44
C ALA A 44 -16.58 0.20 -8.43
N ALA A 45 -16.76 0.63 -7.17
CA ALA A 45 -15.76 0.44 -6.11
C ALA A 45 -15.52 -1.03 -5.78
N LEU A 46 -16.56 -1.86 -5.77
CA LEU A 46 -16.44 -3.31 -5.59
C LEU A 46 -15.68 -3.97 -6.77
N ALA A 47 -16.01 -3.57 -8.00
CA ALA A 47 -15.30 -4.03 -9.19
C ALA A 47 -13.83 -3.59 -9.18
N GLU A 48 -13.53 -2.36 -8.77
CA GLU A 48 -12.15 -1.88 -8.57
C GLU A 48 -11.41 -2.74 -7.53
N GLY A 49 -12.07 -3.11 -6.42
CA GLY A 49 -11.51 -4.05 -5.45
C GLY A 49 -11.11 -5.38 -6.08
N GLY A 50 -11.98 -5.94 -6.95
CA GLY A 50 -11.68 -7.14 -7.74
C GLY A 50 -10.49 -6.96 -8.69
N ILE A 51 -10.42 -5.82 -9.38
CA ILE A 51 -9.29 -5.47 -10.26
C ILE A 51 -7.99 -5.35 -9.46
N LYS A 52 -8.01 -4.68 -8.28
CA LYS A 52 -6.86 -4.60 -7.38
C LYS A 52 -6.42 -5.99 -6.91
N LEU A 53 -7.35 -6.86 -6.52
CA LEU A 53 -7.03 -8.24 -6.16
C LEU A 53 -6.38 -9.02 -7.31
N LEU A 54 -6.80 -8.81 -8.55
CA LEU A 54 -6.17 -9.41 -9.72
C LEU A 54 -4.77 -8.83 -9.99
N ILE A 55 -4.62 -7.51 -9.98
CA ILE A 55 -3.36 -6.85 -10.33
C ILE A 55 -2.31 -7.06 -9.24
N TYR A 56 -2.67 -6.84 -7.97
CA TYR A 56 -1.76 -6.94 -6.82
C TYR A 56 -1.73 -8.36 -6.24
N GLY A 57 -2.88 -9.02 -6.10
CA GLY A 57 -2.96 -10.31 -5.41
C GLY A 57 -2.48 -11.49 -6.25
N LEU A 58 -2.76 -11.51 -7.56
CA LEU A 58 -2.41 -12.67 -8.40
C LEU A 58 -0.91 -12.98 -8.43
N PRO A 59 0.02 -12.00 -8.61
CA PRO A 59 1.45 -12.27 -8.52
C PRO A 59 1.84 -12.87 -7.17
N VAL A 60 1.23 -12.41 -6.08
CA VAL A 60 1.48 -12.94 -4.73
C VAL A 60 1.07 -14.41 -4.67
N LEU A 61 -0.16 -14.74 -5.08
CA LEU A 61 -0.66 -16.12 -5.06
C LEU A 61 0.21 -17.08 -5.88
N LEU A 62 0.64 -16.66 -7.09
CA LEU A 62 1.44 -17.48 -7.99
C LEU A 62 2.86 -17.69 -7.48
N LEU A 63 3.49 -16.64 -6.93
CA LEU A 63 4.91 -16.67 -6.57
C LEU A 63 5.15 -17.26 -5.17
N VAL A 64 4.24 -17.01 -4.24
CA VAL A 64 4.41 -17.38 -2.83
C VAL A 64 4.31 -18.90 -2.62
N LYS A 65 3.35 -19.57 -3.26
CA LYS A 65 3.10 -21.01 -3.04
C LYS A 65 4.34 -21.86 -3.32
N GLY A 66 5.08 -21.53 -4.37
CA GLY A 66 6.30 -22.25 -4.78
C GLY A 66 7.59 -21.78 -4.11
N ARG A 67 7.55 -20.72 -3.29
CA ARG A 67 8.75 -20.03 -2.79
C ARG A 67 8.69 -19.61 -1.33
N LYS A 68 7.94 -20.35 -0.52
CA LYS A 68 7.85 -20.09 0.92
C LYS A 68 9.22 -20.01 1.60
N SER A 69 10.20 -20.80 1.15
CA SER A 69 11.58 -20.79 1.68
C SER A 69 12.38 -19.52 1.34
N GLU A 70 11.91 -18.69 0.41
CA GLU A 70 12.55 -17.43 0.04
C GLU A 70 11.99 -16.23 0.84
N LEU A 71 11.00 -16.48 1.71
CA LEU A 71 10.33 -15.49 2.54
C LEU A 71 10.83 -15.59 3.98
N VAL A 72 11.11 -14.46 4.63
CA VAL A 72 11.46 -14.43 6.06
C VAL A 72 10.26 -14.70 6.97
N SER A 73 9.05 -14.34 6.54
CA SER A 73 7.78 -14.71 7.17
C SER A 73 6.94 -15.53 6.19
N PRO A 74 6.61 -16.80 6.51
CA PRO A 74 5.84 -17.64 5.60
C PRO A 74 4.34 -17.27 5.64
N PRO A 75 3.56 -17.55 4.57
CA PRO A 75 2.18 -17.08 4.42
C PRO A 75 1.22 -17.54 5.50
N GLU A 76 1.50 -18.70 6.11
CA GLU A 76 0.73 -19.25 7.22
C GLU A 76 0.72 -18.31 8.43
N LYS A 77 1.77 -17.49 8.59
CA LYS A 77 1.88 -16.50 9.67
C LYS A 77 1.31 -15.13 9.31
N TRP A 78 1.10 -14.83 8.02
CA TRP A 78 0.72 -13.48 7.57
C TRP A 78 -0.60 -13.00 8.15
N LEU A 79 -1.54 -13.92 8.37
CA LEU A 79 -2.89 -13.61 8.84
C LEU A 79 -3.14 -14.02 10.30
N GLN A 80 -2.10 -14.46 11.02
CA GLN A 80 -2.21 -14.84 12.43
C GLN A 80 -2.20 -13.60 13.32
N MET A 81 -3.38 -13.06 13.60
CA MET A 81 -3.50 -11.87 14.43
C MET A 81 -3.03 -12.15 15.86
N ASN A 82 -2.15 -11.30 16.38
CA ASN A 82 -1.66 -11.38 17.75
C ASN A 82 -1.66 -9.98 18.39
N ARG A 83 -1.47 -9.92 19.72
CA ARG A 83 -1.52 -8.67 20.47
C ARG A 83 -0.52 -7.64 19.94
N GLU A 84 0.71 -8.04 19.67
CA GLU A 84 1.75 -7.14 19.15
C GLU A 84 1.33 -6.53 17.81
N THR A 85 0.77 -7.33 16.92
CA THR A 85 0.32 -6.90 15.60
C THR A 85 -0.81 -5.87 15.70
N ILE A 86 -1.76 -6.09 16.62
CA ILE A 86 -2.84 -5.15 16.91
C ILE A 86 -2.26 -3.86 17.49
N PHE A 87 -1.41 -3.94 18.53
CA PHE A 87 -0.86 -2.76 19.20
C PHE A 87 0.04 -1.92 18.29
N VAL A 88 0.93 -2.54 17.52
CA VAL A 88 1.85 -1.82 16.63
C VAL A 88 1.07 -1.24 15.44
N GLY A 89 0.18 -2.02 14.83
CA GLY A 89 -0.61 -1.57 13.67
C GLY A 89 -1.59 -0.45 14.03
N LEU A 90 -2.45 -0.69 15.02
CA LEU A 90 -3.42 0.32 15.48
C LEU A 90 -2.74 1.50 16.16
N GLY A 91 -1.67 1.28 16.94
CA GLY A 91 -0.94 2.36 17.60
C GLY A 91 -0.27 3.29 16.61
N GLY A 92 0.37 2.75 15.56
CA GLY A 92 0.97 3.55 14.50
C GLY A 92 -0.07 4.30 13.67
N GLY A 93 -1.16 3.62 13.29
CA GLY A 93 -2.28 4.26 12.57
C GLY A 93 -2.97 5.36 13.40
N ALA A 94 -3.23 5.12 14.68
CA ALA A 94 -3.81 6.10 15.59
C ALA A 94 -2.89 7.30 15.79
N PHE A 95 -1.58 7.10 15.89
CA PHE A 95 -0.61 8.19 15.96
C PHE A 95 -0.73 9.11 14.73
N PHE A 96 -0.77 8.55 13.51
CA PHE A 96 -0.93 9.36 12.31
C PHE A 96 -2.30 10.02 12.21
N LEU A 97 -3.37 9.34 12.61
CA LEU A 97 -4.71 9.94 12.65
C LEU A 97 -4.75 11.15 13.60
N LEU A 98 -4.15 11.04 14.79
CA LEU A 98 -4.03 12.14 15.74
C LEU A 98 -3.14 13.27 15.20
N PHE A 99 -2.03 12.93 14.53
CA PHE A 99 -1.17 13.90 13.86
C PHE A 99 -1.96 14.67 12.79
N PHE A 100 -2.75 13.99 11.98
CA PHE A 100 -3.60 14.59 10.94
C PHE A 100 -4.72 15.46 11.51
N LEU A 101 -5.35 15.03 12.59
CA LEU A 101 -6.33 15.85 13.31
C LEU A 101 -5.70 17.14 13.85
N LEU A 102 -4.50 17.02 14.43
CA LEU A 102 -3.75 18.16 14.95
C LEU A 102 -3.35 19.12 13.82
N THR A 103 -2.78 18.62 12.72
CA THR A 103 -2.38 19.49 11.60
C THR A 103 -3.57 20.16 10.94
N ASN A 104 -4.70 19.45 10.78
CA ASN A 104 -5.94 20.03 10.27
C ASN A 104 -6.46 21.16 11.19
N PHE A 105 -6.52 20.92 12.51
CA PHE A 105 -6.91 21.95 13.49
C PHE A 105 -5.96 23.15 13.46
N LEU A 106 -4.65 22.92 13.41
CA LEU A 106 -3.65 23.99 13.40
C LEU A 106 -3.69 24.84 12.11
N LYS A 107 -4.18 24.30 10.98
CA LYS A 107 -4.39 25.08 9.74
C LYS A 107 -5.46 26.16 9.93
N ASN A 108 -6.51 25.91 10.72
CA ASN A 108 -7.54 26.91 11.00
C ASN A 108 -8.23 26.70 12.37
N PRO A 109 -7.58 27.08 13.49
CA PRO A 109 -8.09 26.79 14.84
C PRO A 109 -9.48 27.38 15.13
N ALA A 110 -9.84 28.49 14.46
CA ALA A 110 -11.13 29.15 14.64
C ALA A 110 -12.30 28.35 14.04
N GLN A 111 -12.04 27.52 13.04
CA GLN A 111 -13.06 26.66 12.40
C GLN A 111 -13.09 25.24 12.99
N GLY A 112 -12.16 24.91 13.88
CA GLY A 112 -12.02 23.56 14.42
C GLY A 112 -11.47 22.57 13.40
N VAL A 113 -11.85 21.29 13.53
CA VAL A 113 -11.44 20.24 12.59
C VAL A 113 -12.40 20.22 11.39
N ALA A 114 -11.87 20.43 10.20
CA ALA A 114 -12.61 20.35 8.95
C ALA A 114 -12.59 18.91 8.41
N LEU A 115 -13.73 18.21 8.51
CA LEU A 115 -13.90 16.84 8.02
C LEU A 115 -14.53 16.82 6.62
N GLN A 116 -13.99 15.98 5.75
CA GLN A 116 -14.62 15.60 4.50
C GLN A 116 -15.66 14.50 4.73
N SER A 117 -16.57 14.35 3.77
CA SER A 117 -17.55 13.27 3.73
C SER A 117 -17.24 12.34 2.55
N PRO A 118 -16.21 11.48 2.67
CA PRO A 118 -15.88 10.56 1.60
C PRO A 118 -17.03 9.58 1.36
N SER A 119 -17.18 9.18 0.11
CA SER A 119 -18.24 8.27 -0.29
C SER A 119 -17.95 6.84 0.18
N VAL A 120 -18.97 5.97 0.20
CA VAL A 120 -18.77 4.56 0.60
C VAL A 120 -17.79 3.87 -0.34
N GLY A 121 -17.86 4.16 -1.64
CA GLY A 121 -16.94 3.61 -2.64
C GLY A 121 -15.50 4.10 -2.46
N GLU A 122 -15.30 5.36 -2.06
CA GLU A 122 -13.97 5.90 -1.74
C GLU A 122 -13.37 5.20 -0.51
N ILE A 123 -14.16 5.02 0.56
CA ILE A 123 -13.73 4.28 1.75
C ILE A 123 -13.35 2.85 1.38
N LEU A 124 -14.19 2.15 0.61
CA LEU A 124 -13.90 0.77 0.20
C LEU A 124 -12.63 0.69 -0.65
N SER A 125 -12.48 1.54 -1.66
CA SER A 125 -11.35 1.50 -2.60
C SER A 125 -10.02 1.92 -1.97
N THR A 126 -10.04 2.93 -1.10
CA THR A 126 -8.83 3.60 -0.57
C THR A 126 -8.45 3.13 0.82
N VAL A 127 -9.41 2.80 1.69
CA VAL A 127 -9.11 2.32 3.05
C VAL A 127 -8.99 0.80 3.04
N VAL A 128 -10.02 0.11 2.56
CA VAL A 128 -10.12 -1.34 2.70
C VAL A 128 -9.30 -2.08 1.64
N PHE A 129 -9.62 -1.86 0.35
CA PHE A 129 -8.96 -2.62 -0.72
C PHE A 129 -7.49 -2.24 -0.86
N ALA A 130 -7.15 -0.94 -0.89
CA ALA A 130 -5.75 -0.51 -0.95
C ALA A 130 -4.93 -1.05 0.22
N GLY A 131 -5.42 -0.85 1.46
CA GLY A 131 -4.75 -1.29 2.67
C GLY A 131 -4.46 -2.80 2.69
N VAL A 132 -5.35 -3.63 2.14
CA VAL A 132 -5.13 -5.07 2.06
C VAL A 132 -4.24 -5.45 0.86
N THR A 133 -4.60 -5.03 -0.35
CA THR A 133 -3.96 -5.53 -1.58
C THR A 133 -2.54 -5.01 -1.75
N GLU A 134 -2.31 -3.77 -1.36
CA GLU A 134 -0.98 -3.17 -1.46
C GLU A 134 -0.02 -3.80 -0.45
N GLU A 135 -0.45 -3.98 0.81
CA GLU A 135 0.38 -4.65 1.82
C GLU A 135 0.65 -6.11 1.49
N LEU A 136 -0.31 -6.81 0.88
CA LEU A 136 -0.10 -8.17 0.40
C LEU A 136 1.03 -8.25 -0.62
N PHE A 137 1.10 -7.29 -1.57
CA PHE A 137 2.16 -7.26 -2.57
C PHE A 137 3.48 -6.73 -1.99
N PHE A 138 3.47 -5.55 -1.40
CA PHE A 138 4.70 -4.85 -1.01
C PHE A 138 5.32 -5.44 0.25
N ARG A 139 4.53 -5.76 1.28
CA ARG A 139 5.06 -6.32 2.54
C ARG A 139 5.08 -7.84 2.47
N GLY A 140 4.00 -8.46 1.98
CA GLY A 140 3.88 -9.91 1.88
C GLY A 140 4.86 -10.53 0.89
N LEU A 141 4.93 -10.02 -0.34
CA LEU A 141 5.80 -10.57 -1.38
C LEU A 141 7.14 -9.84 -1.47
N LEU A 142 7.15 -8.54 -1.80
CA LEU A 142 8.38 -7.83 -2.19
C LEU A 142 9.37 -7.70 -1.03
N LEU A 143 9.02 -6.96 0.02
CA LEU A 143 9.89 -6.72 1.18
C LEU A 143 10.30 -8.04 1.84
N ASN A 144 9.35 -8.92 2.11
CA ASN A 144 9.59 -10.23 2.71
C ASN A 144 10.60 -11.09 1.92
N SER A 145 10.57 -11.02 0.58
CA SER A 145 11.53 -11.72 -0.29
C SER A 145 12.88 -11.02 -0.40
N LEU A 146 12.94 -9.71 -0.15
CA LEU A 146 14.19 -8.93 -0.13
C LEU A 146 14.93 -9.13 1.20
N LEU A 147 14.20 -9.24 2.31
CA LEU A 147 14.75 -9.44 3.66
C LEU A 147 15.48 -10.78 3.83
N SER A 148 15.18 -11.77 2.99
CA SER A 148 15.94 -13.03 2.98
C SER A 148 17.33 -12.91 2.34
N LYS A 149 17.64 -11.75 1.72
CA LYS A 149 18.85 -11.53 0.92
C LYS A 149 19.61 -10.25 1.27
N LEU A 150 18.93 -9.27 1.86
CA LEU A 150 19.43 -7.93 2.14
C LEU A 150 19.20 -7.56 3.60
N SER A 151 19.97 -6.61 4.11
CA SER A 151 19.66 -6.00 5.40
C SER A 151 18.33 -5.24 5.35
N PHE A 152 17.65 -5.13 6.49
CA PHE A 152 16.37 -4.44 6.61
C PHE A 152 16.38 -3.06 5.93
N GLY A 153 17.34 -2.19 6.26
CA GLY A 153 17.38 -0.84 5.69
C GLY A 153 17.46 -0.81 4.16
N LYS A 154 18.21 -1.73 3.52
CA LYS A 154 18.28 -1.80 2.05
C LYS A 154 17.00 -2.37 1.46
N ALA A 155 16.47 -3.44 2.04
CA ALA A 155 15.24 -4.09 1.58
C ALA A 155 14.05 -3.13 1.66
N ASP A 156 13.95 -2.39 2.77
CA ASP A 156 12.87 -1.45 3.04
C ASP A 156 12.90 -0.24 2.11
N VAL A 157 14.08 0.37 1.90
CA VAL A 157 14.24 1.47 0.93
C VAL A 157 13.83 1.04 -0.48
N ILE A 158 14.23 -0.15 -0.92
CA ILE A 158 13.83 -0.69 -2.24
C ILE A 158 12.31 -0.90 -2.30
N SER A 159 11.73 -1.49 -1.25
CA SER A 159 10.28 -1.73 -1.19
C SER A 159 9.49 -0.42 -1.16
N ALA A 160 9.90 0.57 -0.38
CA ALA A 160 9.27 1.88 -0.29
C ALA A 160 9.40 2.68 -1.59
N ALA A 161 10.54 2.58 -2.29
CA ALA A 161 10.71 3.18 -3.61
C ALA A 161 9.79 2.52 -4.65
N ALA A 162 9.69 1.19 -4.65
CA ALA A 162 8.76 0.46 -5.51
C ALA A 162 7.30 0.83 -5.19
N PHE A 163 6.95 0.95 -3.91
CA PHE A 163 5.64 1.41 -3.46
C PHE A 163 5.33 2.82 -3.98
N LEU A 164 6.26 3.77 -3.81
CA LEU A 164 6.13 5.12 -4.35
C LEU A 164 5.87 5.13 -5.86
N LEU A 165 6.64 4.36 -6.64
CA LEU A 165 6.55 4.40 -8.10
C LEU A 165 5.17 4.03 -8.64
N ILE A 166 4.42 3.12 -7.99
CA ILE A 166 3.08 2.73 -8.45
C ILE A 166 2.01 3.82 -8.22
N HIS A 167 2.32 4.86 -7.45
CA HIS A 167 1.37 5.94 -7.13
C HIS A 167 1.36 7.05 -8.19
N PHE A 168 2.45 7.21 -8.95
CA PHE A 168 2.56 8.24 -9.98
C PHE A 168 1.42 8.23 -11.00
N PRO A 169 0.98 7.10 -11.57
CA PRO A 169 -0.14 7.06 -12.50
C PRO A 169 -1.42 7.70 -11.95
N SER A 170 -1.71 7.48 -10.65
CA SER A 170 -2.88 8.05 -9.98
C SER A 170 -2.78 9.57 -9.83
N TRP A 171 -1.60 10.10 -9.54
CA TRP A 171 -1.40 11.55 -9.45
C TRP A 171 -1.44 12.22 -10.81
N LEU A 172 -0.90 11.57 -11.84
CA LEU A 172 -0.98 12.05 -13.21
C LEU A 172 -2.43 12.05 -13.71
N SER A 173 -3.20 10.99 -13.45
CA SER A 173 -4.62 10.91 -13.84
C SER A 173 -5.49 11.90 -13.08
N ALA A 174 -5.18 12.19 -11.82
CA ALA A 174 -5.87 13.19 -11.00
C ALA A 174 -5.48 14.63 -11.35
N GLY A 175 -4.57 14.85 -12.31
CA GLY A 175 -4.14 16.17 -12.73
C GLY A 175 -3.31 16.91 -11.67
N ALA A 176 -2.44 16.20 -10.94
CA ALA A 176 -1.59 16.79 -9.90
C ALA A 176 -0.99 18.14 -10.35
N ALA A 177 -1.37 19.19 -9.62
CA ALA A 177 -1.45 20.54 -10.17
C ALA A 177 -0.10 21.30 -10.19
N SER A 178 0.94 20.77 -9.54
CA SER A 178 2.28 21.39 -9.55
C SER A 178 3.42 20.41 -9.22
N PRO A 179 4.68 20.70 -9.64
CA PRO A 179 5.86 19.93 -9.23
C PRO A 179 6.06 19.86 -7.71
N ALA A 180 5.70 20.92 -6.98
CA ALA A 180 5.81 20.96 -5.52
C ALA A 180 4.84 19.96 -4.87
N GLN A 181 3.61 19.87 -5.37
CA GLN A 181 2.63 18.89 -4.88
C GLN A 181 3.07 17.46 -5.18
N LEU A 182 3.59 17.19 -6.39
CA LEU A 182 4.14 15.88 -6.73
C LEU A 182 5.30 15.48 -5.80
N LEU A 183 6.22 16.40 -5.51
CA LEU A 183 7.33 16.14 -4.59
C LEU A 183 6.84 15.88 -3.16
N SER A 184 5.87 16.65 -2.68
CA SER A 184 5.27 16.46 -1.35
C SER A 184 4.58 15.10 -1.25
N ASN A 185 3.77 14.73 -2.24
CA ASN A 185 3.13 13.43 -2.31
C ASN A 185 4.16 12.29 -2.36
N ALA A 186 5.21 12.44 -3.18
CA ALA A 186 6.26 11.45 -3.29
C ALA A 186 7.02 11.24 -1.97
N ALA A 187 7.36 12.33 -1.28
CA ALA A 187 8.01 12.26 0.03
C ALA A 187 7.11 11.59 1.08
N SER A 188 5.82 11.94 1.10
CA SER A 188 4.85 11.36 2.02
C SER A 188 4.67 9.85 1.79
N VAL A 189 4.45 9.44 0.54
CA VAL A 189 4.27 8.01 0.19
C VAL A 189 5.54 7.20 0.41
N PHE A 190 6.72 7.76 0.14
CA PHE A 190 7.98 7.10 0.46
C PHE A 190 8.16 6.91 1.97
N LEU A 191 7.88 7.94 2.78
CA LEU A 191 8.02 7.89 4.22
C LEU A 191 7.04 6.90 4.86
N VAL A 192 5.75 6.95 4.49
CA VAL A 192 4.78 5.95 4.98
C VAL A 192 5.17 4.55 4.49
N GLY A 193 5.76 4.45 3.30
CA GLY A 193 6.34 3.22 2.77
C GLY A 193 7.38 2.59 3.70
N LEU A 194 8.35 3.39 4.17
CA LEU A 194 9.35 2.94 5.14
C LEU A 194 8.72 2.54 6.48
N LEU A 195 7.77 3.35 6.99
CA LEU A 195 7.11 3.08 8.26
C LEU A 195 6.35 1.75 8.24
N LEU A 196 5.59 1.48 7.17
CA LEU A 196 4.89 0.23 6.98
C LEU A 196 5.85 -0.97 6.87
N GLY A 197 7.01 -0.78 6.24
CA GLY A 197 8.06 -1.80 6.22
C GLY A 197 8.65 -2.07 7.60
N GLY A 198 8.88 -1.04 8.42
CA GLY A 198 9.28 -1.19 9.82
C GLY A 198 8.22 -1.90 10.68
N VAL A 199 6.94 -1.61 10.46
CA VAL A 199 5.84 -2.33 11.13
C VAL A 199 5.83 -3.80 10.74
N PHE A 200 6.01 -4.11 9.44
CA PHE A 200 6.13 -5.50 8.98
C PHE A 200 7.38 -6.20 9.55
N GLU A 201 8.53 -5.54 9.59
CA GLU A 201 9.76 -6.09 10.15
C GLU A 201 9.58 -6.50 11.61
N LYS A 202 8.93 -5.63 12.40
CA LYS A 202 8.66 -5.87 13.81
C LYS A 202 7.65 -7.00 14.02
N THR A 203 6.55 -6.98 13.28
CA THR A 203 5.42 -7.90 13.52
C THR A 203 5.54 -9.22 12.79
N ARG A 204 6.32 -9.28 11.70
CA ARG A 204 6.40 -10.40 10.73
C ARG A 204 5.02 -10.86 10.26
N ASN A 205 4.05 -9.94 10.22
CA ASN A 205 2.63 -10.19 9.98
C ASN A 205 2.06 -9.09 9.08
N LEU A 206 1.00 -9.38 8.31
CA LEU A 206 0.38 -8.39 7.43
C LEU A 206 -0.69 -7.55 8.10
N TRP A 207 -1.37 -8.03 9.15
CA TRP A 207 -2.38 -7.23 9.85
C TRP A 207 -1.81 -5.95 10.45
N GLY A 208 -0.54 -5.96 10.89
CA GLY A 208 0.13 -4.79 11.44
C GLY A 208 0.19 -3.64 10.43
N PRO A 209 0.87 -3.82 9.28
CA PRO A 209 0.89 -2.80 8.24
C PRO A 209 -0.50 -2.56 7.62
N ILE A 210 -1.38 -3.56 7.49
CA ILE A 210 -2.75 -3.36 6.98
C ILE A 210 -3.52 -2.39 7.87
N PHE A 211 -3.51 -2.57 9.18
CA PHE A 211 -4.21 -1.67 10.11
C PHE A 211 -3.60 -0.28 10.12
N PHE A 212 -2.27 -0.19 10.12
CA PHE A 212 -1.59 1.10 10.02
C PHE A 212 -2.02 1.82 8.74
N HIS A 213 -1.86 1.17 7.58
CA HIS A 213 -2.12 1.75 6.27
C HIS A 213 -3.59 2.15 6.13
N SER A 214 -4.52 1.29 6.54
CA SER A 214 -5.96 1.58 6.50
C SER A 214 -6.30 2.82 7.34
N LEU A 215 -5.76 2.93 8.56
CA LEU A 215 -5.99 4.11 9.41
C LEU A 215 -5.31 5.37 8.88
N TYR A 216 -4.13 5.24 8.28
CA TYR A 216 -3.45 6.34 7.60
C TYR A 216 -4.32 6.87 6.45
N ASN A 217 -4.81 5.98 5.58
CA ASN A 217 -5.67 6.34 4.45
C ASN A 217 -7.01 6.91 4.92
N LEU A 218 -7.57 6.39 6.02
CA LEU A 218 -8.76 6.95 6.65
C LEU A 218 -8.53 8.42 7.03
N GLY A 219 -7.40 8.73 7.68
CA GLY A 219 -7.03 10.10 7.97
C GLY A 219 -6.93 10.96 6.71
N VAL A 220 -6.23 10.46 5.67
CA VAL A 220 -6.06 11.18 4.40
C VAL A 220 -7.38 11.56 3.75
N ILE A 221 -8.32 10.62 3.61
CA ILE A 221 -9.60 10.90 2.92
C ILE A 221 -10.56 11.77 3.76
N PHE A 222 -10.46 11.74 5.09
CA PHE A 222 -11.32 12.53 5.96
C PHE A 222 -10.77 13.93 6.27
N LEU A 223 -9.45 14.19 6.16
CA LEU A 223 -8.83 15.39 6.77
C LEU A 223 -8.14 16.39 5.83
N VAL A 224 -8.26 16.30 4.50
CA VAL A 224 -7.61 17.21 3.49
C VAL A 224 -6.24 17.71 3.94
N ILE A 225 -5.28 16.79 3.95
CA ILE A 225 -3.97 16.99 4.56
C ILE A 225 -2.97 17.45 3.53
#